data_AF-A0A0C9VG18-F1
#
_entry.id   AF-A0A0C9VG18-F1
#
_cell.length_a   1.000
_cell.length_b   1.000
_cell.length_c   1.000
_cell.angle_alpha   90.00
_cell.angle_beta   90.00
_cell.angle_gamma   90.00
#
_symmetry.space_group_name_H-M   'P 1'
#
loop_
_entity.id
_entity.type
_entity.pdbx_description
1 polymer ?
#
loop_
_entity_poly.entity_id
_entity_poly.type
_entity_poly.pdbx_seq_one_letter_code
_entity_poly.pdbx_strand_id
1 'polypeptide(L)'
;MLRHLKQSLDLTFPFDVCIWAVATCAFWGMMRFREVTVKSQKEFDGLKHLKQRDAFIPKDLNGKDYARLDLPSAKTAKAREIQSAFFTVKDDVCPIKALRNLSRVVPAGPDDPLCILLERYQGKD
;
A
#
# COMPACT_ATOMS: atom_id res chain seq x y z
N MET A 1 3.42 12.28 -13.35
CA MET A 1 3.86 10.88 -13.20
C MET A 1 2.76 9.96 -12.71
N LEU A 2 2.28 10.05 -11.45
CA LEU A 2 1.27 9.12 -10.92
C LEU A 2 -0.06 9.07 -11.70
N ARG A 3 -0.52 10.21 -12.23
CA ARG A 3 -1.72 10.24 -13.09
C ARG A 3 -1.56 9.37 -14.35
N HIS A 4 -0.38 9.38 -14.96
CA HIS A 4 -0.10 8.58 -16.16
C HIS A 4 -0.01 7.09 -15.78
N LEU A 5 0.63 6.77 -14.65
CA LEU A 5 0.63 5.41 -14.10
C LEU A 5 -0.80 4.91 -13.87
N LYS A 6 -1.68 5.73 -13.28
CA LYS A 6 -3.08 5.37 -13.07
C LYS A 6 -3.80 5.03 -14.37
N GLN A 7 -3.52 5.77 -15.45
CA GLN A 7 -4.13 5.57 -16.76
C GLN A 7 -3.66 4.28 -17.45
N SER A 8 -2.47 3.77 -17.11
CA SER A 8 -1.94 2.52 -17.67
C SER A 8 -2.32 1.26 -16.87
N LEU A 9 -3.01 1.41 -15.73
CA LEU A 9 -3.33 0.31 -14.82
C LEU A 9 -4.82 -0.06 -14.91
N ASP A 10 -5.10 -1.35 -14.92
CA ASP A 10 -6.45 -1.86 -14.73
C ASP A 10 -6.76 -1.96 -13.22
N LEU A 11 -7.50 -0.98 -12.69
CA LEU A 11 -7.86 -0.93 -11.27
C LEU A 11 -8.93 -1.96 -10.85
N THR A 12 -9.24 -2.93 -11.72
CA THR A 12 -10.00 -4.14 -11.38
C THR A 12 -9.11 -5.37 -11.25
N PHE A 13 -7.87 -5.31 -11.75
CA PHE A 13 -6.92 -6.42 -11.70
C PHE A 13 -6.06 -6.36 -10.43
N PRO A 14 -5.99 -7.42 -9.59
CA PRO A 14 -5.28 -7.42 -8.31
C PRO A 14 -3.86 -6.84 -8.34
N PHE A 15 -3.05 -7.23 -9.31
CA PHE A 15 -1.67 -6.75 -9.43
C PHE A 15 -1.59 -5.24 -9.69
N ASP A 16 -2.39 -4.76 -10.63
CA ASP A 16 -2.41 -3.35 -11.02
C ASP A 16 -2.95 -2.48 -9.88
N VAL A 17 -3.92 -2.98 -9.11
CA VAL A 17 -4.41 -2.35 -7.88
C VAL A 17 -3.33 -2.30 -6.78
N CYS A 18 -2.57 -3.38 -6.59
CA CYS A 18 -1.44 -3.41 -5.67
C CYS A 18 -0.38 -2.36 -6.04
N ILE A 19 0.01 -2.28 -7.32
CA ILE A 19 0.95 -1.28 -7.83
C ILE A 19 0.43 0.14 -7.57
N TRP A 20 -0.86 0.38 -7.84
CA TRP A 20 -1.45 1.70 -7.62
C TRP A 20 -1.47 2.11 -6.14
N ALA A 21 -1.86 1.20 -5.24
CA ALA A 21 -1.85 1.45 -3.80
C ALA A 21 -0.44 1.72 -3.28
N VAL A 22 0.53 0.89 -3.65
CA VAL A 22 1.93 1.04 -3.26
C VAL A 22 2.51 2.36 -3.78
N ALA A 23 2.30 2.68 -5.06
CA ALA A 23 2.89 3.87 -5.67
C ALA A 23 2.32 5.16 -5.07
N THR A 24 1.01 5.21 -4.81
CA THR A 24 0.38 6.38 -4.18
C THR A 24 0.82 6.52 -2.72
N CYS A 25 0.84 5.44 -1.94
CA CYS A 25 1.31 5.47 -0.56
C CYS A 25 2.79 5.83 -0.48
N ALA A 26 3.66 5.25 -1.32
CA ALA A 26 5.10 5.57 -1.32
C ALA A 26 5.35 7.04 -1.67
N PHE A 27 4.64 7.58 -2.66
CA PHE A 27 4.78 8.97 -3.06
C PHE A 27 4.34 9.94 -1.95
N TRP A 28 3.15 9.74 -1.36
CA TRP A 28 2.62 10.65 -0.34
C TRP A 28 3.23 10.44 1.04
N GLY A 29 3.60 9.21 1.39
CA GLY A 29 4.21 8.84 2.66
C GLY A 29 5.74 8.97 2.68
N MET A 30 6.36 9.39 1.56
CA MET A 30 7.82 9.46 1.39
C MET A 30 8.51 8.12 1.74
N MET A 31 7.86 7.01 1.41
CA MET A 31 8.33 5.66 1.75
C MET A 31 9.18 5.07 0.64
N ARG A 32 10.11 4.18 0.98
CA ARG A 32 10.82 3.40 -0.03
C ARG A 32 9.94 2.25 -0.49
N PHE A 33 9.95 1.95 -1.80
CA PHE A 33 9.15 0.85 -2.35
C PHE A 33 9.38 -0.50 -1.64
N ARG A 34 10.63 -0.81 -1.26
CA ARG A 34 10.95 -2.04 -0.53
C ARG A 34 10.26 -2.13 0.84
N GLU A 35 9.89 -1.01 1.46
CA GLU A 35 9.21 -0.97 2.76
C GLU A 35 7.70 -1.27 2.62
N VAL A 36 7.15 -1.13 1.42
CA VAL A 36 5.70 -1.25 1.14
C VAL A 36 5.33 -2.42 0.21
N THR A 37 6.31 -3.17 -0.30
CA THR A 37 6.09 -4.29 -1.23
C THR A 37 6.74 -5.57 -0.74
N VAL A 38 6.06 -6.69 -0.97
CA VAL A 38 6.64 -8.03 -0.83
C VAL A 38 6.74 -8.67 -2.21
N LYS A 39 7.89 -9.25 -2.54
CA LYS A 39 8.11 -9.88 -3.86
C LYS A 39 7.28 -11.14 -4.06
N SER A 40 7.15 -11.96 -3.03
CA SER A 40 6.40 -13.20 -3.06
C SER A 40 5.89 -13.55 -1.68
N GLN A 41 4.88 -14.41 -1.61
CA GLN A 41 4.36 -14.88 -0.32
C GLN A 41 5.44 -15.59 0.52
N LYS A 42 6.40 -16.27 -0.12
CA LYS A 42 7.52 -16.95 0.56
C LYS A 42 8.51 -15.98 1.20
N GLU A 43 8.61 -14.76 0.67
CA GLU A 43 9.47 -13.70 1.21
C GLU A 43 8.75 -12.82 2.23
N PHE A 44 7.48 -13.11 2.54
CA PHE A 44 6.74 -12.34 3.53
C PHE A 44 7.27 -12.59 4.95
N ASP A 45 7.52 -11.50 5.67
CA ASP A 45 7.90 -11.50 7.09
C ASP A 45 7.08 -10.41 7.76
N GLY A 46 6.10 -10.81 8.58
CA GLY A 46 5.16 -9.90 9.25
C GLY A 46 5.78 -8.99 10.31
N LEU A 47 7.09 -9.13 10.60
CA LEU A 47 7.88 -8.21 11.41
C LEU A 47 8.59 -7.14 10.59
N LYS A 48 8.72 -7.34 9.27
CA LYS A 48 9.43 -6.43 8.36
C LYS A 48 8.54 -5.78 7.32
N HIS A 49 7.43 -6.42 6.97
CA HIS A 49 6.55 -6.01 5.89
C HIS A 49 5.18 -5.60 6.41
N LEU A 50 4.57 -4.62 5.75
CA LEU A 50 3.22 -4.15 6.04
C LEU A 50 2.20 -5.27 5.87
N LYS A 51 1.31 -5.39 6.85
CA LYS A 51 0.11 -6.22 6.84
C LYS A 51 -1.13 -5.40 6.53
N GLN A 52 -2.23 -6.08 6.23
CA GLN A 52 -3.54 -5.45 6.12
C GLN A 52 -3.90 -4.65 7.38
N ARG A 53 -3.63 -5.20 8.57
CA ARG A 53 -3.90 -4.51 9.85
C ARG A 53 -3.06 -3.25 10.11
N ASP A 54 -1.98 -3.07 9.36
CA ASP A 54 -1.10 -1.91 9.53
C ASP A 54 -1.58 -0.71 8.72
N ALA A 55 -2.67 -0.87 7.94
CA ALA A 55 -3.28 0.17 7.12
C ALA A 55 -4.60 0.67 7.70
N PHE A 56 -4.63 1.95 8.08
CA PHE A 56 -5.78 2.59 8.73
C PHE A 56 -6.32 3.74 7.88
N ILE A 57 -7.64 3.92 7.91
CA ILE A 57 -8.33 5.08 7.32
C ILE A 57 -9.24 5.75 8.36
N PRO A 58 -8.67 6.38 9.41
CA PRO A 58 -9.42 7.09 10.44
C PRO A 58 -9.92 8.47 9.97
N LYS A 59 -10.69 9.13 10.82
CA LYS A 59 -11.08 10.54 10.70
C LYS A 59 -10.21 11.43 11.59
N ASP A 60 -9.86 12.61 11.11
CA ASP A 60 -9.19 13.65 11.91
C ASP A 60 -10.17 14.40 12.82
N LEU A 61 -9.68 15.39 13.57
CA LEU A 61 -10.47 16.23 14.48
C LEU A 61 -11.57 17.04 13.77
N ASN A 62 -11.47 17.21 12.45
CA ASN A 62 -12.44 17.92 11.62
C ASN A 62 -13.37 16.94 10.87
N GLY A 63 -13.32 15.65 11.18
CA GLY A 63 -14.13 14.60 10.54
C GLY A 63 -13.66 14.19 9.14
N LYS A 64 -12.50 14.67 8.69
CA LYS A 64 -11.93 14.36 7.38
C LYS A 64 -11.12 13.07 7.44
N ASP A 65 -11.31 12.22 6.44
CA ASP A 65 -10.52 10.99 6.35
C ASP A 65 -9.04 11.32 6.13
N TYR A 66 -8.18 10.61 6.85
CA TYR A 66 -6.77 10.48 6.54
C TYR A 66 -6.42 8.99 6.54
N ALA A 67 -5.30 8.63 5.95
CA ALA A 67 -4.79 7.29 6.08
C ALA A 67 -3.43 7.29 6.76
N ARG A 68 -3.20 6.19 7.47
CA ARG A 68 -2.02 5.93 8.28
C ARG A 68 -1.53 4.53 7.94
N LEU A 69 -0.24 4.41 7.63
CA LEU A 69 0.44 3.12 7.50
C LEU A 69 1.45 3.01 8.63
N ASP A 70 1.40 1.91 9.37
CA ASP A 70 2.34 1.62 10.46
C ASP A 70 3.42 0.65 9.95
N LEU A 71 4.56 1.20 9.54
CA LEU A 71 5.68 0.45 9.00
C LEU A 71 6.39 -0.34 10.12
N PRO A 72 6.39 -1.69 10.07
CA PRO A 72 7.00 -2.52 11.12
C PRO A 72 8.54 -2.42 11.14
N SER A 73 9.14 -2.07 10.01
CA SER A 73 10.58 -1.86 9.87
C SER A 73 10.86 -0.73 8.89
N ALA A 74 11.69 0.21 9.31
CA ALA A 74 12.26 1.23 8.45
C ALA A 74 13.78 1.24 8.63
N LYS A 75 14.52 1.58 7.56
CA LYS A 75 16.00 1.53 7.55
C LYS A 75 16.66 2.32 8.71
N THR A 76 16.00 3.37 9.18
CA THR A 76 16.48 4.28 10.24
C THR A 76 15.78 4.09 11.58
N ALA A 77 14.76 3.23 11.65
CA ALA A 77 14.09 2.94 12.91
C ALA A 77 14.98 2.00 13.74
N LYS A 78 15.06 2.23 15.05
CA LYS A 78 15.66 1.23 15.95
C LYS A 78 14.85 -0.06 15.84
N ALA A 79 15.48 -1.21 16.07
CA ALA A 79 14.77 -2.47 16.11
C ALA A 79 13.56 -2.35 17.07
N ARG A 80 12.35 -2.62 16.56
CA ARG A 80 11.04 -2.54 17.26
C ARG A 80 10.38 -1.15 17.35
N GLU A 81 10.90 -0.12 16.71
CA GLU A 81 10.17 1.15 16.56
C GLU A 81 9.30 1.12 15.29
N ILE A 82 8.00 1.33 15.46
CA ILE A 82 7.04 1.47 14.36
C ILE A 82 7.14 2.90 13.82
N GLN A 83 7.35 3.04 12.52
CA GLN A 83 7.27 4.34 11.85
C GLN A 83 5.89 4.49 11.22
N SER A 84 5.17 5.57 11.54
CA SER A 84 3.85 5.82 10.95
C SER A 84 3.94 6.85 9.82
N ALA A 85 3.44 6.50 8.63
CA ALA A 85 3.26 7.42 7.52
C ALA A 85 1.81 7.90 7.45
N PHE A 86 1.61 9.21 7.41
CA PHE A 86 0.29 9.84 7.39
C PHE A 86 0.05 10.57 6.07
N PHE A 87 -1.14 10.42 5.50
CA PHE A 87 -1.51 11.08 4.26
C PHE A 87 -2.99 11.45 4.23
N THR A 88 -3.30 12.59 3.63
CA THR A 88 -4.65 13.17 3.63
C THR A 88 -5.37 12.94 2.29
N VAL A 89 -6.70 13.07 2.29
CA VAL A 89 -7.48 13.07 1.04
C VAL A 89 -7.15 14.33 0.25
N LYS A 90 -6.56 14.16 -0.95
CA LYS A 90 -6.60 15.17 -2.02
C LYS A 90 -6.53 14.53 -3.41
N ASP A 91 -7.35 15.09 -4.30
CA ASP A 91 -7.30 14.98 -5.76
C ASP A 91 -7.52 13.58 -6.38
N ASP A 92 -7.24 13.48 -7.67
CA ASP A 92 -7.46 12.28 -8.50
C ASP A 92 -6.43 11.16 -8.25
N VAL A 93 -5.32 11.52 -7.60
CA VAL A 93 -4.22 10.65 -7.16
C VAL A 93 -4.30 10.45 -5.63
N CYS A 94 -5.43 9.92 -5.17
CA CYS A 94 -5.73 9.79 -3.75
C CYS A 94 -5.32 8.41 -3.19
N PRO A 95 -4.37 8.34 -2.23
CA PRO A 95 -3.91 7.07 -1.63
C PRO A 95 -5.01 6.38 -0.82
N ILE A 96 -5.92 7.14 -0.22
CA ILE A 96 -7.08 6.58 0.51
C ILE A 96 -8.03 5.84 -0.44
N LYS A 97 -8.29 6.41 -1.62
CA LYS A 97 -9.08 5.73 -2.66
C LYS A 97 -8.35 4.47 -3.17
N ALA A 98 -7.02 4.53 -3.27
CA ALA A 98 -6.22 3.39 -3.69
C ALA A 98 -6.27 2.24 -2.66
N LEU A 99 -6.10 2.53 -1.37
CA LEU A 99 -6.19 1.55 -0.29
C LEU A 99 -7.60 0.93 -0.18
N ARG A 100 -8.67 1.73 -0.30
CA ARG A 100 -10.04 1.20 -0.34
C ARG A 100 -10.30 0.30 -1.54
N ASN A 101 -9.71 0.63 -2.70
CA ASN A 101 -9.84 -0.23 -3.88
C ASN A 101 -9.05 -1.53 -3.71
N LEU A 102 -7.86 -1.45 -3.10
CA LEU A 102 -7.05 -2.62 -2.75
C LEU A 102 -7.81 -3.58 -1.85
N SER A 103 -8.37 -3.10 -0.73
CA SER A 103 -9.13 -3.96 0.19
C SER A 103 -10.37 -4.60 -0.45
N ARG A 104 -10.93 -3.97 -1.50
CA ARG A 104 -12.08 -4.49 -2.25
C ARG A 104 -11.69 -5.56 -3.26
N VAL A 105 -10.59 -5.36 -3.98
CA VAL A 105 -10.17 -6.23 -5.10
C VAL A 105 -9.29 -7.39 -4.61
N VAL A 106 -8.52 -7.17 -3.54
CA VAL A 106 -7.59 -8.12 -2.94
C VAL A 106 -8.00 -8.36 -1.48
N PRO A 107 -9.08 -9.11 -1.24
CA PRO A 107 -9.49 -9.45 0.12
C PRO A 107 -8.43 -10.36 0.76
N ALA A 108 -7.94 -9.98 1.93
CA ALA A 108 -6.93 -10.69 2.68
C ALA A 108 -7.19 -10.56 4.18
N GLY A 109 -6.67 -11.50 4.96
CA GLY A 109 -6.75 -11.49 6.42
C GLY A 109 -5.90 -10.36 7.04
N PRO A 110 -6.12 -10.04 8.33
CA PRO A 110 -5.42 -8.95 9.01
C PRO A 110 -3.90 -9.16 9.05
N ASP A 111 -3.43 -10.40 8.98
CA ASP A 111 -2.03 -10.79 9.11
C ASP A 111 -1.34 -11.05 7.78
N ASP A 112 -2.11 -11.00 6.69
CA ASP A 112 -1.61 -11.13 5.35
C ASP A 112 -0.92 -9.84 4.90
N PRO A 113 0.04 -9.94 3.96
CA PRO A 113 0.72 -8.77 3.41
C PRO A 113 -0.27 -7.77 2.82
N LEU A 114 0.05 -6.49 2.96
CA LEU A 114 -0.75 -5.41 2.37
C LEU A 114 -0.77 -5.54 0.83
N CYS A 115 0.39 -5.76 0.21
CA CYS A 115 0.55 -5.99 -1.22
C CYS A 115 1.64 -7.03 -1.50
N ILE A 116 1.32 -8.05 -2.30
CA ILE A 116 2.30 -8.94 -2.94
C ILE A 116 2.39 -8.55 -4.41
N LEU A 117 3.60 -8.28 -4.89
CA LEU A 117 3.87 -8.07 -6.31
C LEU A 117 4.14 -9.41 -6.98
N LEU A 118 3.10 -10.23 -7.14
CA LEU A 118 3.18 -11.41 -8.00
C LEU A 118 3.42 -10.95 -9.44
N GLU A 119 4.32 -11.60 -10.18
CA GLU A 119 4.51 -11.24 -11.58
C GLU A 119 3.17 -11.27 -12.33
N ARG A 120 2.93 -10.24 -13.14
CA ARG A 120 1.86 -10.28 -14.13
C ARG A 120 2.21 -11.41 -15.08
N TYR A 121 1.59 -12.58 -14.91
CA TYR A 121 1.72 -13.67 -15.87
C TYR A 121 1.13 -13.17 -17.19
N GLN A 122 1.99 -12.61 -18.03
CA GLN A 122 1.68 -12.30 -19.41
C GLN A 122 1.69 -13.64 -20.11
N GLY A 123 0.51 -14.26 -20.24
CA GLY A 123 0.33 -15.28 -21.26
C GLY A 123 0.66 -14.65 -22.61
N LYS A 124 1.90 -14.86 -23.07
CA LYS A 124 2.23 -14.78 -24.49
C LYS A 124 1.82 -16.12 -25.09
N ASP A 125 0.80 -16.04 -25.92
CA ASP A 125 0.39 -16.94 -27.02
C ASP A 125 0.55 -18.45 -26.81
#